data_AF-A0A804JHG1-F1
#
_entry.id   AF-A0A804JHG1-F1
#
_cell.length_a   1.000
_cell.length_b   1.000
_cell.length_c   1.000
_cell.angle_alpha   90.00
_cell.angle_beta   90.00
_cell.angle_gamma   90.00
#
_symmetry.space_group_name_H-M   'P 1'
#
loop_
_entity.id
_entity.type
_entity.pdbx_description
1 polymer ?
#
loop_
_entity_poly.entity_id
_entity_poly.type
_entity_poly.pdbx_seq_one_letter_code
_entity_poly.pdbx_strand_id
1 'polypeptide(L)'
;MTTLEAVVATWLLQIYHVMRLCDVLMWILLHLNQVSRCIPYKLNNIDGDNQSCDLLDRVEVLMVTSPGRLDFVFPKGGWENDETAGEAACREALEEAGVRGTLNDTALGVWEFRSKSTQKACSLEGTCKGYMFALEVTEELDCYPEKDSRDRKWVPVGEAYKLCRYDWMRKALDSFKDLLRGRRIPTVPELSEPPSLCIVKPSAADHAIALC
;
A
#
# COMPACT_ATOMS: atom_id res chain seq x y z
N MET A 1 -45.33 -21.56 -8.23
CA MET A 1 -44.57 -20.38 -7.75
C MET A 1 -45.21 -19.15 -8.37
N THR A 2 -45.80 -18.30 -7.54
CA THR A 2 -46.65 -17.19 -7.98
C THR A 2 -45.79 -16.05 -8.52
N THR A 3 -46.31 -15.33 -9.52
CA THR A 3 -45.70 -14.14 -10.12
C THR A 3 -45.30 -13.08 -9.10
N LEU A 4 -45.97 -13.06 -7.94
CA LEU A 4 -45.65 -12.18 -6.83
C LEU A 4 -44.26 -12.42 -6.24
N GLU A 5 -43.82 -13.67 -6.09
CA GLU A 5 -42.48 -13.98 -5.54
C GLU A 5 -41.36 -13.61 -6.50
N ALA A 6 -41.57 -13.78 -7.80
CA ALA A 6 -40.61 -13.37 -8.83
C ALA A 6 -40.46 -11.85 -8.90
N VAL A 7 -41.57 -11.11 -8.75
CA VAL A 7 -41.55 -9.65 -8.69
C VAL A 7 -40.85 -9.18 -7.41
N VAL A 8 -41.18 -9.74 -6.24
CA VAL A 8 -40.52 -9.40 -4.97
C VAL A 8 -39.02 -9.71 -5.02
N ALA A 9 -38.61 -10.86 -5.58
CA ALA A 9 -37.21 -11.21 -5.74
C ALA A 9 -36.46 -10.21 -6.66
N THR A 10 -37.07 -9.81 -7.77
CA THR A 10 -36.48 -8.84 -8.70
C THR A 10 -36.37 -7.46 -8.06
N TRP A 11 -37.38 -7.03 -7.31
CA TRP A 11 -37.35 -5.79 -6.54
C TRP A 11 -36.29 -5.81 -5.44
N LEU A 12 -36.14 -6.92 -4.71
CA LEU A 12 -35.09 -7.09 -3.70
C LEU A 12 -33.69 -7.11 -4.32
N LEU A 13 -33.51 -7.74 -5.49
CA LEU A 13 -32.26 -7.69 -6.26
C LEU A 13 -31.94 -6.27 -6.74
N GLN A 14 -32.94 -5.53 -7.22
CA GLN A 14 -32.77 -4.13 -7.64
C GLN A 14 -32.40 -3.23 -6.46
N ILE A 15 -33.06 -3.40 -5.31
CA ILE A 15 -32.76 -2.68 -4.07
C ILE A 15 -31.38 -3.07 -3.55
N TYR A 16 -31.02 -4.36 -3.56
CA TYR A 16 -29.68 -4.83 -3.19
C TYR A 16 -28.60 -4.28 -4.13
N HIS A 17 -28.85 -4.19 -5.43
CA HIS A 17 -27.92 -3.62 -6.39
C HIS A 17 -27.76 -2.11 -6.20
N VAL A 18 -28.85 -1.39 -5.91
CA VAL A 18 -28.83 0.05 -5.59
C VAL A 18 -28.16 0.31 -4.24
N MET A 19 -28.40 -0.52 -3.22
CA MET A 19 -27.71 -0.46 -1.93
C MET A 19 -26.21 -0.75 -2.09
N ARG A 20 -25.84 -1.78 -2.86
CA ARG A 20 -24.44 -2.10 -3.20
C ARG A 20 -23.77 -1.00 -4.02
N LEU A 21 -24.50 -0.34 -4.92
CA LEU A 21 -24.01 0.82 -5.68
C LEU A 21 -23.86 2.05 -4.77
N CYS A 22 -24.77 2.28 -3.83
CA CYS A 22 -24.66 3.35 -2.84
C CYS A 22 -23.51 3.10 -1.86
N ASP A 23 -23.29 1.85 -1.44
CA ASP A 23 -22.16 1.46 -0.59
C ASP A 23 -20.83 1.61 -1.35
N VAL A 24 -20.77 1.20 -2.63
CA VAL A 24 -19.60 1.40 -3.49
C VAL A 24 -19.34 2.88 -3.78
N LEU A 25 -20.37 3.71 -4.02
CA LEU A 25 -20.20 5.15 -4.23
C LEU A 25 -19.82 5.89 -2.95
N MET A 26 -20.46 5.58 -1.83
CA MET A 26 -20.14 6.18 -0.54
C MET A 26 -18.74 5.73 -0.08
N TRP A 27 -18.33 4.51 -0.42
CA TRP A 27 -16.98 4.01 -0.19
C TRP A 27 -15.93 4.64 -1.10
N ILE A 28 -16.20 4.79 -2.41
CA ILE A 28 -15.36 5.59 -3.32
C ILE A 28 -15.20 6.99 -2.72
N LEU A 29 -16.29 7.63 -2.29
CA LEU A 29 -16.24 8.96 -1.68
C LEU A 29 -15.50 9.02 -0.33
N LEU A 30 -15.53 7.96 0.48
CA LEU A 30 -14.84 7.86 1.77
C LEU A 30 -13.35 7.47 1.66
N HIS A 31 -12.97 6.67 0.64
CA HIS A 31 -11.63 6.09 0.48
C HIS A 31 -10.83 6.70 -0.68
N LEU A 32 -11.43 7.60 -1.48
CA LEU A 32 -10.74 8.44 -2.47
C LEU A 32 -9.54 9.25 -1.90
N ASN A 33 -9.43 9.33 -0.58
CA ASN A 33 -8.39 10.07 0.12
C ASN A 33 -7.35 9.19 0.81
N GLN A 34 -7.35 7.87 0.61
CA GLN A 34 -6.35 6.97 1.18
C GLN A 34 -5.43 6.44 0.09
N VAL A 35 -4.13 6.51 0.35
CA VAL A 35 -3.10 6.05 -0.57
C VAL A 35 -2.12 5.18 0.20
N SER A 36 -1.80 4.02 -0.36
CA SER A 36 -0.71 3.20 0.16
C SER A 36 0.58 3.42 -0.63
N ARG A 37 1.72 3.33 0.06
CA ARG A 37 3.05 3.66 -0.46
C ARG A 37 4.09 2.77 0.20
N CYS A 38 5.22 2.57 -0.48
CA CYS A 38 6.39 1.96 0.14
C CYS A 38 7.68 2.66 -0.25
N ILE A 39 8.71 2.51 0.58
CA ILE A 39 10.11 2.77 0.24
C ILE A 39 10.74 1.41 -0.06
N PRO A 40 10.89 1.02 -1.34
CA PRO A 40 11.61 -0.19 -1.70
C PRO A 40 13.10 0.05 -1.48
N TYR A 41 13.77 -0.88 -0.81
CA TYR A 41 15.20 -0.79 -0.51
C TYR A 41 15.91 -2.12 -0.73
N LYS A 42 17.22 -2.04 -0.94
CA LYS A 42 18.11 -3.19 -0.91
C LYS A 42 19.42 -2.85 -0.21
N LEU A 43 20.07 -3.89 0.31
CA LEU A 43 21.39 -3.79 0.94
C LEU A 43 22.44 -4.24 -0.07
N ASN A 44 23.40 -3.38 -0.33
CA ASN A 44 24.54 -3.73 -1.16
C ASN A 44 25.61 -4.43 -0.31
N ASN A 45 26.16 -5.52 -0.86
CA ASN A 45 27.36 -6.15 -0.31
C ASN A 45 28.55 -5.25 -0.62
N ILE A 46 29.06 -4.56 0.41
CA ILE A 46 30.36 -3.90 0.31
C ILE A 46 31.40 -4.98 0.59
N ASP A 47 31.99 -5.51 -0.47
CA ASP A 47 33.16 -6.36 -0.37
C ASP A 47 34.37 -5.48 0.03
N GLY A 48 34.95 -5.75 1.21
CA GLY A 48 36.28 -5.24 1.57
C GLY A 48 36.35 -4.26 2.74
N ASP A 49 36.81 -4.77 3.88
CA ASP A 49 37.78 -4.16 4.80
C ASP A 49 37.83 -2.62 4.92
N ASN A 50 36.73 -2.01 5.35
CA ASN A 50 36.79 -0.70 5.99
C ASN A 50 35.90 -0.71 7.24
N GLN A 51 36.57 -0.71 8.38
CA GLN A 51 36.00 -0.91 9.70
C GLN A 51 35.39 0.39 10.23
N SER A 52 34.35 0.88 9.55
CA SER A 52 33.29 1.80 10.01
C SER A 52 32.55 2.33 8.79
N CYS A 53 31.33 1.87 8.54
CA CYS A 53 30.39 2.57 7.66
C CYS A 53 28.99 2.46 8.27
N ASP A 54 28.23 3.55 8.25
CA ASP A 54 26.85 3.55 8.73
C ASP A 54 26.07 2.53 7.89
N LEU A 55 25.16 1.75 8.48
CA LEU A 55 24.32 0.80 7.72
C LEU A 55 23.64 1.49 6.54
N LEU A 56 23.29 2.78 6.71
CA LEU A 56 22.70 3.62 5.68
C LEU A 56 23.57 3.83 4.44
N ASP A 57 24.90 3.71 4.55
CA ASP A 57 25.82 3.84 3.41
C ASP A 57 25.72 2.65 2.46
N ARG A 58 25.21 1.51 2.97
CA ARG A 58 25.00 0.27 2.21
C ARG A 58 23.59 0.15 1.64
N VAL A 59 22.72 1.11 1.93
CA VAL A 59 21.31 1.05 1.59
C VAL A 59 21.05 1.91 0.35
N GLU A 60 20.46 1.28 -0.65
CA GLU A 60 19.86 1.98 -1.77
C GLU A 60 18.34 1.88 -1.68
N VAL A 61 17.66 2.94 -2.11
CA VAL A 61 16.21 2.99 -2.23
C VAL A 61 15.82 3.16 -3.68
N LEU A 62 14.70 2.57 -4.07
CA LEU A 62 14.15 2.67 -5.42
C LEU A 62 13.14 3.81 -5.47
N MET A 63 13.29 4.67 -6.48
CA MET A 63 12.33 5.71 -6.81
C MET A 63 11.89 5.57 -8.26
N VAL A 64 10.68 6.03 -8.57
CA VAL A 64 10.11 6.04 -9.92
C VAL A 64 9.76 7.47 -10.35
N THR A 65 9.78 7.75 -11.65
CA THR A 65 9.30 9.02 -12.16
C THR A 65 7.79 9.14 -12.01
N SER A 66 7.31 10.35 -11.74
CA SER A 66 5.88 10.63 -11.78
C SER A 66 5.40 10.70 -13.24
N PRO A 67 4.22 10.15 -13.59
CA PRO A 67 3.69 10.22 -14.96
C PRO A 67 3.68 11.66 -15.50
N GLY A 68 4.29 11.85 -16.66
CA GLY A 68 4.36 13.15 -17.35
C GLY A 68 5.25 14.19 -16.66
N ARG A 69 6.13 13.78 -15.74
CA ARG A 69 7.12 14.66 -15.09
C ARG A 69 8.45 13.94 -14.86
N LEU A 70 9.48 14.74 -14.62
CA LEU A 70 10.82 14.26 -14.28
C LEU A 70 11.07 14.20 -12.76
N ASP A 71 10.04 14.42 -11.92
CA ASP A 71 10.19 14.30 -10.47
C ASP A 71 10.10 12.85 -10.02
N PHE A 72 11.05 12.44 -9.19
CA PHE A 72 11.10 11.12 -8.58
C PHE A 72 10.22 11.07 -7.33
N VAL A 73 9.47 9.98 -7.21
CA VAL A 73 8.59 9.66 -6.10
C VAL A 73 8.76 8.20 -5.68
N PHE A 74 8.31 7.88 -4.48
CA PHE A 74 8.15 6.50 -4.07
C PHE A 74 6.90 5.89 -4.70
N PRO A 75 6.90 4.56 -4.98
CA PRO A 75 5.74 3.86 -5.48
C PRO A 75 4.51 4.09 -4.60
N LYS A 76 3.35 4.29 -5.21
CA LYS A 76 2.12 4.68 -4.51
C LYS A 76 0.88 4.36 -5.33
N GLY A 77 -0.24 4.10 -4.66
CA GLY A 77 -1.54 4.15 -5.32
C GLY A 77 -2.73 3.93 -4.41
N GLY A 78 -3.88 3.71 -5.03
CA GLY A 78 -5.15 3.61 -4.33
C GLY A 78 -5.20 2.35 -3.48
N TRP A 79 -5.85 2.44 -2.31
CA TRP A 79 -6.14 1.28 -1.49
C TRP A 79 -7.51 0.72 -1.85
N GLU A 80 -7.57 -0.53 -2.31
CA GLU A 80 -8.81 -1.24 -2.67
C GLU A 80 -9.49 -1.93 -1.47
N ASN A 81 -10.71 -2.44 -1.66
CA ASN A 81 -11.55 -3.01 -0.58
C ASN A 81 -11.13 -4.39 -0.11
N ASP A 82 -10.44 -5.13 -0.96
CA ASP A 82 -10.14 -6.55 -0.83
C ASP A 82 -8.67 -6.80 -0.48
N GLU A 83 -7.93 -5.74 -0.14
CA GLU A 83 -6.54 -5.79 0.26
C GLU A 83 -6.31 -4.96 1.53
N THR A 84 -5.24 -5.23 2.25
CA THR A 84 -4.72 -4.38 3.32
C THR A 84 -3.90 -3.24 2.73
N ALA A 85 -3.65 -2.18 3.52
CA ALA A 85 -2.75 -1.11 3.08
C ALA A 85 -1.35 -1.65 2.71
N GLY A 86 -0.86 -2.68 3.41
CA GLY A 86 0.42 -3.31 3.06
C GLY A 86 0.39 -4.03 1.72
N GLU A 87 -0.65 -4.82 1.46
CA GLU A 87 -0.85 -5.50 0.17
C GLU A 87 -0.98 -4.50 -0.99
N ALA A 88 -1.71 -3.40 -0.78
CA ALA A 88 -1.77 -2.30 -1.73
C ALA A 88 -0.39 -1.73 -2.03
N ALA A 89 0.46 -1.51 -1.01
CA ALA A 89 1.82 -1.01 -1.21
C ALA A 89 2.67 -1.97 -2.05
N CYS A 90 2.55 -3.29 -1.82
CA CYS A 90 3.24 -4.31 -2.58
C CYS A 90 2.77 -4.38 -4.04
N ARG A 91 1.46 -4.32 -4.29
CA ARG A 91 0.87 -4.28 -5.64
C ARG A 91 1.38 -3.07 -6.41
N GLU A 92 1.36 -1.90 -5.80
CA GLU A 92 1.82 -0.65 -6.42
C GLU A 92 3.34 -0.66 -6.69
N ALA A 93 4.15 -1.27 -5.81
CA ALA A 93 5.59 -1.46 -6.04
C ALA A 93 5.87 -2.36 -7.25
N LEU A 94 5.07 -3.40 -7.43
CA LEU A 94 5.13 -4.28 -8.60
C LEU A 94 4.72 -3.53 -9.88
N GLU A 95 3.58 -2.84 -9.84
CA GLU A 95 3.01 -2.15 -11.00
C GLU A 95 3.87 -0.98 -11.47
N GLU A 96 4.25 -0.08 -10.54
CA GLU A 96 4.96 1.16 -10.86
C GLU A 96 6.48 0.95 -11.01
N ALA A 97 7.08 0.01 -10.28
CA ALA A 97 8.54 -0.14 -10.19
C ALA A 97 9.06 -1.53 -10.57
N GLY A 98 8.19 -2.53 -10.75
CA GLY A 98 8.57 -3.88 -11.13
C GLY A 98 9.39 -4.59 -10.05
N VAL A 99 9.09 -4.36 -8.77
CA VAL A 99 9.81 -5.03 -7.66
C VAL A 99 8.88 -5.80 -6.74
N ARG A 100 9.41 -6.90 -6.18
CA ARG A 100 8.76 -7.69 -5.13
C ARG A 100 9.71 -7.84 -3.95
N GLY A 101 9.16 -8.10 -2.78
CA GLY A 101 9.94 -8.05 -1.56
C GLY A 101 9.18 -8.49 -0.33
N THR A 102 9.90 -8.43 0.79
CA THR A 102 9.35 -8.61 2.13
C THR A 102 8.94 -7.23 2.66
N LEU A 103 7.65 -7.02 2.85
CA LEU A 103 7.14 -5.79 3.45
C LEU A 103 7.35 -5.82 4.97
N ASN A 104 7.73 -4.69 5.55
CA ASN A 104 7.65 -4.53 6.99
C ASN A 104 6.19 -4.27 7.39
N ASP A 105 5.61 -5.18 8.20
CA ASP A 105 4.20 -5.09 8.63
C ASP A 105 3.90 -3.79 9.39
N THR A 106 4.91 -3.18 10.02
CA THR A 106 4.76 -1.89 10.70
C THR A 106 5.00 -0.76 9.70
N ALA A 107 3.94 0.02 9.44
CA ALA A 107 4.06 1.26 8.67
C ALA A 107 5.09 2.21 9.31
N LEU A 108 5.92 2.84 8.46
CA LEU A 108 6.87 3.89 8.84
C LEU A 108 6.17 5.13 9.40
N GLY A 109 4.90 5.31 9.03
CA GLY A 109 4.06 6.42 9.47
C GLY A 109 2.90 6.66 8.51
N VAL A 110 2.11 7.67 8.87
CA VAL A 110 1.03 8.20 8.03
C VAL A 110 1.28 9.68 7.81
N TRP A 111 1.24 10.11 6.55
CA TRP A 111 1.43 11.50 6.18
C TRP A 111 0.25 12.03 5.39
N GLU A 112 -0.17 13.23 5.76
CA GLU A 112 -1.17 13.97 5.03
C GLU A 112 -0.54 14.74 3.87
N PHE A 113 -1.16 14.67 2.70
CA PHE A 113 -0.74 15.40 1.51
C PHE A 113 -1.96 15.88 0.73
N ARG A 114 -1.81 16.99 0.01
CA ARG A 114 -2.86 17.49 -0.88
C ARG A 114 -2.73 16.81 -2.23
N SER A 115 -3.79 16.12 -2.67
CA SER A 115 -3.85 15.59 -4.03
C SER A 115 -4.18 16.72 -5.02
N LYS A 116 -3.53 16.69 -6.20
CA LYS A 116 -3.83 17.64 -7.28
C LYS A 116 -5.15 17.31 -8.00
N SER A 117 -5.64 16.08 -7.88
CA SER A 117 -6.87 15.61 -8.54
C SER A 117 -8.13 16.11 -7.82
N THR A 118 -8.08 16.27 -6.49
CA THR A 118 -9.19 16.74 -5.65
C THR A 118 -9.48 18.24 -5.79
N GLN A 119 -8.74 18.98 -6.62
CA GLN A 119 -9.17 20.33 -7.00
C GLN A 119 -10.47 20.35 -7.83
N LYS A 120 -10.93 19.20 -8.35
CA LYS A 120 -12.16 19.11 -9.17
C LYS A 120 -13.35 18.39 -8.51
N ALA A 121 -13.18 17.72 -7.36
CA ALA A 121 -14.26 16.97 -6.73
C ALA A 121 -14.49 17.45 -5.29
N CYS A 122 -15.73 17.87 -5.00
CA CYS A 122 -16.22 18.48 -3.77
C CYS A 122 -15.92 17.67 -2.50
N SER A 123 -14.72 17.83 -1.91
CA SER A 123 -14.48 17.52 -0.50
C SER A 123 -13.86 18.75 0.16
N LEU A 124 -14.49 19.24 1.24
CA LEU A 124 -14.22 20.55 1.85
C LEU A 124 -12.78 20.73 2.39
N GLU A 125 -11.94 19.68 2.43
CA GLU A 125 -10.56 19.78 2.95
C GLU A 125 -9.45 19.20 2.06
N GLY A 126 -9.76 18.53 0.94
CA GLY A 126 -8.78 18.14 -0.11
C GLY A 126 -7.49 17.42 0.35
N THR A 127 -7.48 16.85 1.56
CA THR A 127 -6.29 16.27 2.21
C THR A 127 -6.40 14.75 2.18
N CYS A 128 -5.41 14.11 1.57
CA CYS A 128 -5.30 12.66 1.46
C CYS A 128 -4.31 12.15 2.51
N LYS A 129 -4.58 10.97 3.08
CA LYS A 129 -3.69 10.25 3.99
C LYS A 129 -2.91 9.19 3.24
N GLY A 130 -1.59 9.22 3.39
CA GLY A 130 -0.66 8.27 2.79
C GLY A 130 -0.03 7.38 3.85
N TYR A 131 -0.27 6.08 3.79
CA TYR A 131 0.46 5.08 4.57
C TYR A 131 1.78 4.79 3.88
N MET A 132 2.90 4.78 4.61
CA MET A 132 4.20 4.42 4.07
C MET A 132 4.73 3.18 4.75
N PHE A 133 5.20 2.22 3.97
CA PHE A 133 5.84 1.00 4.44
C PHE A 133 7.29 0.93 3.98
N ALA A 134 8.11 0.10 4.63
CA ALA A 134 9.42 -0.28 4.11
C ALA A 134 9.28 -1.63 3.38
N LEU A 135 9.84 -1.73 2.17
CA LEU A 135 9.81 -2.96 1.38
C LEU A 135 11.24 -3.40 1.08
N GLU A 136 11.67 -4.52 1.66
CA GLU A 136 12.97 -5.12 1.34
C GLU A 136 12.85 -5.87 0.01
N VAL A 137 13.46 -5.35 -1.04
CA VAL A 137 13.35 -5.92 -2.39
C VAL A 137 14.15 -7.22 -2.47
N THR A 138 13.45 -8.28 -2.85
CA THR A 138 14.02 -9.62 -3.07
C THR A 138 14.07 -9.99 -4.55
N GLU A 139 13.26 -9.33 -5.38
CA GLU A 139 13.17 -9.59 -6.82
C GLU A 139 12.95 -8.28 -7.60
N GLU A 140 13.73 -8.09 -8.67
CA GLU A 140 13.53 -7.02 -9.66
C GLU A 140 13.12 -7.65 -10.99
N LEU A 141 11.96 -7.24 -11.52
CA LEU A 141 11.41 -7.75 -12.77
C LEU A 141 11.85 -6.89 -13.96
N ASP A 142 12.07 -7.53 -15.10
CA ASP A 142 12.37 -6.88 -16.37
C ASP A 142 11.11 -6.42 -17.13
N CYS A 143 9.96 -7.05 -16.86
CA CYS A 143 8.67 -6.76 -17.51
C CYS A 143 7.61 -6.56 -16.42
N TYR A 144 6.95 -5.40 -16.43
CA TYR A 144 5.95 -5.01 -15.43
C TYR A 144 4.97 -3.96 -16.02
N PRO A 145 3.77 -3.79 -15.44
CA PRO A 145 2.67 -3.02 -16.03
C PRO A 145 2.98 -1.58 -16.46
N GLU A 146 3.69 -0.80 -15.63
CA GLU A 146 3.98 0.62 -15.92
C GLU A 146 5.41 0.88 -16.44
N LYS A 147 6.10 -0.15 -16.96
CA LYS A 147 7.49 -0.03 -17.41
C LYS A 147 7.70 1.09 -18.44
N ASP A 148 6.76 1.25 -19.37
CA ASP A 148 6.91 2.21 -20.46
C ASP A 148 6.41 3.62 -20.10
N SER A 149 5.75 3.77 -18.94
CA SER A 149 5.25 5.07 -18.46
C SER A 149 6.12 5.68 -17.37
N ARG A 150 7.02 4.90 -16.75
CA ARG A 150 7.89 5.35 -15.65
C ARG A 150 9.30 4.80 -15.74
N ASP A 151 10.26 5.65 -15.41
CA ASP A 151 11.64 5.26 -15.20
C ASP A 151 11.86 4.95 -13.72
N ARG A 152 12.50 3.82 -13.41
CA ARG A 152 12.94 3.47 -12.05
C ARG A 152 14.42 3.75 -11.88
N LYS A 153 14.81 4.23 -10.69
CA LYS A 153 16.21 4.50 -10.33
C LYS A 153 16.50 4.05 -8.90
N TRP A 154 17.53 3.24 -8.74
CA TRP A 154 18.16 2.99 -7.45
C TRP A 154 19.07 4.15 -7.08
N VAL A 155 18.93 4.66 -5.86
CA VAL A 155 19.72 5.79 -5.36
C VAL A 155 20.11 5.55 -3.90
N PRO A 156 21.31 5.99 -3.47
CA PRO A 156 21.66 6.01 -2.06
C PRO A 156 20.67 6.86 -1.26
N VAL A 157 20.44 6.53 0.01
CA VAL A 157 19.48 7.24 0.89
C VAL A 157 19.73 8.76 0.91
N GLY A 158 21.01 9.18 0.92
CA GLY A 158 21.40 10.58 0.89
C GLY A 158 21.05 11.31 -0.42
N GLU A 159 21.09 10.62 -1.56
CA GLU A 159 20.65 11.17 -2.85
C GLU A 159 19.12 11.21 -2.93
N ALA A 160 18.44 10.15 -2.47
CA ALA A 160 16.98 10.12 -2.39
C ALA A 160 16.41 11.31 -1.61
N TYR A 161 17.07 11.70 -0.51
CA TYR A 161 16.68 12.87 0.29
C TYR A 161 16.72 14.19 -0.49
N LYS A 162 17.67 14.33 -1.42
CA LYS A 162 17.80 15.50 -2.31
C LYS A 162 16.77 15.49 -3.43
N LEU A 163 16.41 14.30 -3.93
CA LEU A 163 15.37 14.11 -4.95
C LEU A 163 13.96 14.31 -4.41
N CYS A 164 13.75 14.12 -3.10
CA CYS A 164 12.47 14.35 -2.45
C CYS A 164 11.99 15.79 -2.65
N ARG A 165 10.89 15.97 -3.38
CA ARG A 165 10.29 17.30 -3.59
C ARG A 165 9.54 17.81 -2.36
N TYR A 166 8.84 16.92 -1.68
CA TYR A 166 7.93 17.26 -0.59
C TYR A 166 8.53 16.91 0.77
N ASP A 167 8.22 17.71 1.79
CA ASP A 167 8.75 17.51 3.14
C ASP A 167 8.27 16.21 3.79
N TRP A 168 7.07 15.75 3.45
CA TRP A 168 6.58 14.45 3.93
C TRP A 168 7.45 13.29 3.42
N MET A 169 8.03 13.37 2.21
CA MET A 169 8.93 12.33 1.69
C MET A 169 10.24 12.30 2.46
N ARG A 170 10.79 13.48 2.77
CA ARG A 170 11.99 13.61 3.60
C ARG A 170 11.75 13.03 4.99
N LYS A 171 10.61 13.35 5.60
CA LYS A 171 10.20 12.79 6.90
C LYS A 171 10.03 11.27 6.85
N ALA A 172 9.44 10.74 5.78
CA ALA A 172 9.31 9.29 5.59
C ALA A 172 10.68 8.61 5.45
N LEU A 173 11.63 9.21 4.73
CA LEU A 173 13.02 8.74 4.69
C LEU A 173 13.70 8.80 6.05
N ASP A 174 13.43 9.83 6.87
CA ASP A 174 14.00 9.90 8.22
C ASP A 174 13.42 8.80 9.13
N SER A 175 12.11 8.53 9.06
CA SER A 175 11.49 7.37 9.73
C SER A 175 12.08 6.03 9.26
N PHE A 176 12.36 5.91 7.96
CA PHE A 176 13.02 4.73 7.40
C PHE A 176 14.46 4.56 7.92
N LYS A 177 15.24 5.65 8.04
CA LYS A 177 16.57 5.58 8.65
C LYS A 177 16.52 5.16 10.11
N ASP A 178 15.52 5.64 10.85
CA ASP A 178 15.31 5.24 12.25
C ASP A 178 14.95 3.76 12.35
N LEU A 179 14.10 3.24 11.45
CA LEU A 179 13.80 1.80 11.34
C LEU A 179 15.07 0.97 11.17
N LEU A 180 15.90 1.32 10.19
CA LEU A 180 17.13 0.58 9.87
C LEU A 180 18.15 0.61 11.03
N ARG A 181 18.17 1.68 11.81
CA ARG A 181 19.00 1.80 13.01
C ARG A 181 18.42 1.08 14.24
N GLY A 182 17.30 0.37 14.08
CA GLY A 182 16.62 -0.35 15.16
C GLY A 182 15.94 0.56 16.18
N ARG A 183 15.68 1.83 15.83
CA ARG A 183 14.95 2.76 16.71
C ARG A 183 13.46 2.46 16.63
N ARG A 184 12.74 2.67 17.74
CA ARG A 184 11.28 2.51 17.75
C ARG A 184 10.65 3.57 16.87
N ILE A 185 9.89 3.14 15.86
CA ILE A 185 8.99 4.00 15.11
C ILE A 185 7.78 4.30 16.01
N PRO A 186 7.29 5.56 16.07
CA PRO A 186 6.02 5.85 16.72
C PRO A 186 4.92 4.96 16.16
N THR A 187 4.22 4.23 17.02
CA THR A 187 3.12 3.35 16.60
C THR A 187 2.07 4.17 15.85
N VAL A 188 1.84 3.80 14.60
CA VAL A 188 0.70 4.32 13.83
C VAL A 188 -0.57 3.86 14.55
N PRO A 189 -1.57 4.73 14.76
CA PRO A 189 -2.85 4.29 15.31
C PRO A 189 -3.39 3.16 14.44
N GLU A 190 -3.57 1.99 15.06
CA GLU A 190 -4.14 0.81 14.44
C GLU A 190 -5.46 1.23 13.78
N LEU A 191 -5.56 1.07 12.46
CA LEU A 191 -6.84 1.15 11.77
C LEU A 191 -7.69 0.04 12.38
N SER A 192 -8.67 0.41 13.19
CA SER A 192 -9.61 -0.53 13.77
C SER A 192 -10.38 -1.21 12.64
N GLU A 193 -9.98 -2.43 12.30
CA GLU A 193 -10.81 -3.38 11.56
C GLU A 193 -12.19 -3.41 12.24
N PRO A 194 -13.31 -3.15 11.54
CA PRO A 194 -14.62 -3.45 12.10
C PRO A 194 -14.66 -4.96 12.37
N PRO A 195 -15.22 -5.42 13.51
CA PRO A 195 -15.14 -6.81 13.91
C PRO A 195 -15.78 -7.71 12.85
N SER A 196 -14.94 -8.38 12.06
CA SER A 196 -15.33 -9.42 11.13
C SER A 196 -15.89 -10.59 11.92
N LEU A 197 -17.21 -10.74 11.90
CA LEU A 197 -17.90 -11.92 12.42
C LEU A 197 -17.66 -13.08 11.44
N CYS A 198 -16.48 -13.68 11.50
CA CYS A 198 -16.19 -14.90 10.75
C CYS A 198 -16.88 -16.08 11.45
N ILE A 199 -18.09 -16.40 10.98
CA ILE A 199 -18.73 -17.69 11.25
C ILE A 199 -17.83 -18.78 10.67
N VAL A 200 -17.10 -19.46 11.55
CA VAL A 200 -16.37 -20.68 11.19
C VAL A 200 -17.42 -21.75 10.87
N LYS A 201 -17.53 -22.13 9.60
CA LYS A 201 -18.17 -23.40 9.22
C LYS A 201 -17.25 -24.54 9.69
N PRO A 202 -17.73 -25.53 10.45
CA PRO A 202 -16.98 -26.76 10.61
C PRO A 202 -17.01 -27.57 9.32
N SER A 203 -15.81 -27.91 8.81
CA SER A 203 -15.59 -28.90 7.76
C SER A 203 -15.72 -30.30 8.35
N ALA A 204 -16.41 -31.19 7.62
CA ALA A 204 -16.56 -32.60 7.93
C ALA A 204 -15.31 -33.42 7.57
N ALA A 205 -15.01 -34.44 8.38
CA ALA A 205 -14.42 -35.77 8.07
C ALA A 205 -13.99 -36.41 9.41
N ASP A 206 -14.77 -37.34 9.94
CA ASP A 206 -14.59 -38.81 9.84
C ASP A 206 -13.73 -39.38 10.98
N HIS A 207 -14.29 -40.32 11.75
CA HIS A 207 -13.69 -41.62 12.07
C HIS A 207 -14.65 -42.44 12.94
N ALA A 208 -14.95 -43.65 12.47
CA ALA A 208 -15.83 -44.64 13.07
C ALA A 208 -15.25 -45.28 14.35
N ILE A 209 -16.11 -45.61 15.33
CA ILE A 209 -15.88 -46.69 16.31
C ILE A 209 -17.21 -47.44 16.54
N ALA A 210 -17.06 -48.77 16.59
CA ALA A 210 -18.04 -49.83 16.64
C ALA A 210 -19.01 -49.80 17.84
N LEU A 211 -20.23 -50.29 17.60
CA LEU A 211 -21.20 -50.71 18.61
C LEU A 211 -20.92 -52.17 19.01
N CYS A 212 -20.66 -52.38 20.30
CA CYS A 212 -20.99 -53.59 21.03
C CYS A 212 -22.11 -53.22 22.03
#